data_AF-A0A7Y6NH56-F1
#
_entry.id   AF-A0A7Y6NH56-F1
#
_cell.length_a   1.000
_cell.length_b   1.000
_cell.length_c   1.000
_cell.angle_alpha   90.00
_cell.angle_beta   90.00
_cell.angle_gamma   90.00
#
_symmetry.space_group_name_H-M   'P 1'
#
loop_
_entity.id
_entity.type
_entity.pdbx_description
1 polymer ?
#
loop_
_entity_poly.entity_id
_entity_poly.type
_entity_poly.pdbx_seq_one_letter_code
_entity_poly.pdbx_strand_id
1 'polypeptide(L)'
;MSNIQKVELAIEHAKSGIAFGEALDRLLNNRDFQQVIEQGYLREEAIRLVHLKADPGMYTESDQADIDRQISAIGQFKNWFHLQRTITEHLRKELKDNSDELEELRREEAEGAN
;
A
#
# COMPACT_ATOMS: atom_id res chain seq x y z
N MET A 1 18.31 11.94 -22.41
CA MET A 1 18.54 10.96 -21.33
C MET A 1 19.14 9.72 -21.95
N SER A 2 20.33 9.30 -21.50
CA SER A 2 20.91 8.00 -21.89
C SER A 2 20.10 6.85 -21.30
N ASN A 3 20.34 5.61 -21.77
CA ASN A 3 19.68 4.43 -21.22
C ASN A 3 20.05 4.23 -19.74
N ILE A 4 21.32 4.41 -19.37
CA ILE A 4 21.78 4.41 -17.97
C ILE A 4 20.98 5.40 -17.12
N GLN A 5 20.82 6.65 -17.57
CA GLN A 5 20.08 7.67 -16.81
C GLN A 5 18.60 7.29 -16.60
N LYS A 6 17.98 6.58 -17.56
CA LYS A 6 16.60 6.12 -17.41
C LYS A 6 16.50 5.01 -16.35
N VAL A 7 17.43 4.06 -16.37
CA VAL A 7 17.46 2.95 -15.42
C VAL A 7 17.78 3.47 -14.00
N GLU A 8 18.71 4.41 -13.86
CA GLU A 8 18.99 5.08 -12.59
C GLU A 8 17.77 5.80 -12.01
N LEU A 9 17.00 6.50 -12.85
CA LEU A 9 15.76 7.15 -12.43
C LEU A 9 14.70 6.12 -11.97
N ALA A 10 14.58 5.00 -12.68
CA ALA A 10 13.66 3.92 -12.31
C ALA A 10 14.05 3.28 -10.96
N ILE A 11 15.35 3.08 -10.72
CA ILE A 11 15.89 2.60 -9.44
C ILE A 11 15.53 3.55 -8.30
N GLU A 12 15.71 4.86 -8.47
CA GLU A 12 15.38 5.83 -7.42
C GLU A 12 13.88 5.88 -7.13
N HIS A 13 13.03 5.78 -8.15
CA HIS A 13 11.59 5.67 -7.97
C HIS A 13 11.21 4.40 -7.18
N ALA A 14 11.78 3.24 -7.54
CA ALA A 14 11.55 1.98 -6.84
C ALA A 14 11.98 2.06 -5.37
N LYS A 15 13.17 2.61 -5.08
CA LYS A 15 13.65 2.81 -3.70
C LYS A 15 12.70 3.69 -2.87
N SER A 16 12.21 4.78 -3.44
CA SER A 16 11.26 5.67 -2.74
C SER A 16 9.97 4.94 -2.38
N GLY A 17 9.42 4.14 -3.31
CA GLY A 17 8.21 3.37 -3.04
C GLY A 17 8.43 2.23 -2.03
N ILE A 18 9.60 1.58 -2.05
CA ILE A 18 9.98 0.58 -1.04
C ILE A 18 10.06 1.21 0.35
N ALA A 19 10.70 2.39 0.47
CA ALA A 19 10.80 3.10 1.74
C ALA A 19 9.41 3.45 2.32
N PHE A 20 8.46 3.80 1.45
CA PHE A 20 7.07 4.00 1.85
C PHE A 20 6.42 2.70 2.37
N GLY A 21 6.59 1.59 1.65
CA GLY A 21 6.10 0.28 2.06
C GLY A 21 6.63 -0.17 3.42
N GLU A 22 7.94 0.03 3.66
CA GLU A 22 8.56 -0.25 4.96
C GLU A 22 8.03 0.64 6.08
N ALA A 23 7.75 1.92 5.79
CA ALA A 23 7.12 2.82 6.74
C ALA A 23 5.70 2.35 7.09
N LEU A 24 4.93 1.91 6.08
CA LEU A 24 3.62 1.31 6.29
C LEU A 24 3.71 0.05 7.15
N ASP A 25 4.67 -0.84 6.89
CA ASP A 25 4.85 -2.05 7.71
C ASP A 25 5.19 -1.73 9.17
N ARG A 26 6.04 -0.73 9.42
CA ARG A 26 6.30 -0.27 10.79
C ARG A 26 5.05 0.28 11.46
N LEU A 27 4.24 1.05 10.71
CA LEU A 27 2.99 1.60 11.21
C LEU A 27 1.98 0.50 11.56
N LEU A 28 1.79 -0.49 10.68
CA LEU A 28 0.85 -1.59 10.89
C LEU A 28 1.25 -2.51 12.06
N ASN A 29 2.54 -2.57 12.38
CA ASN A 29 3.05 -3.31 13.55
C ASN A 29 3.15 -2.44 14.81
N ASN A 30 2.80 -1.14 14.75
CA ASN A 30 2.82 -0.28 15.92
C ASN A 30 1.66 -0.64 16.87
N ARG A 31 1.96 -0.78 18.16
CA ARG A 31 0.98 -1.19 19.18
C ARG A 31 -0.23 -0.26 19.25
N ASP A 32 -0.02 1.05 19.20
CA ASP A 32 -1.10 2.03 19.34
C ASP A 32 -1.94 2.07 18.06
N PHE A 33 -1.32 1.87 16.89
CA PHE A 33 -2.06 1.66 15.64
C PHE A 33 -2.93 0.41 15.70
N GLN A 34 -2.39 -0.71 16.16
CA GLN A 34 -3.15 -1.95 16.33
C GLN A 34 -4.31 -1.77 17.30
N GLN A 35 -4.13 -1.03 18.39
CA GLN A 35 -5.19 -0.78 19.35
C GLN A 35 -6.28 0.14 18.79
N VAL A 36 -5.92 1.28 18.20
CA VAL A 36 -6.87 2.32 17.82
C VAL A 36 -7.50 2.02 16.45
N ILE A 37 -6.68 1.66 15.47
CA ILE A 37 -7.13 1.51 14.09
C ILE A 37 -7.53 0.08 13.80
N GLU A 38 -6.70 -0.91 14.10
CA GLU A 38 -7.01 -2.30 13.75
C GLU A 38 -8.13 -2.89 14.64
N GLN A 39 -7.99 -2.77 15.95
CA GLN A 39 -8.98 -3.25 16.89
C GLN A 39 -10.18 -2.28 16.96
N GLY A 40 -9.96 -0.99 17.21
CA GLY A 40 -11.05 -0.02 17.34
C GLY A 40 -11.86 0.19 16.05
N TYR A 41 -11.24 0.74 15.02
CA TYR A 41 -11.96 1.14 13.81
C TYR A 41 -12.24 -0.01 12.82
N LEU A 42 -11.26 -0.87 12.54
CA LEU A 42 -11.45 -1.91 11.52
C LEU A 42 -12.27 -3.11 12.01
N ARG A 43 -12.27 -3.39 13.32
CA ARG A 43 -12.98 -4.54 13.91
C ARG A 43 -14.20 -4.12 14.72
N GLU A 44 -14.02 -3.43 15.84
CA GLU A 44 -15.13 -3.16 16.77
C GLU A 44 -16.19 -2.26 16.12
N GLU A 45 -15.78 -1.24 15.39
CA GLU A 45 -16.73 -0.38 14.68
C GLU A 45 -17.46 -1.12 13.55
N ALA A 46 -16.78 -2.02 12.82
CA ALA A 46 -17.43 -2.85 11.81
C ALA A 46 -18.53 -3.75 12.43
N ILE A 47 -18.25 -4.35 13.59
CA ILE A 47 -19.23 -5.14 14.35
C ILE A 47 -20.39 -4.26 14.82
N ARG A 48 -20.08 -3.08 15.38
CA ARG A 48 -21.09 -2.11 15.84
C ARG A 48 -22.03 -1.71 14.69
N LEU A 49 -21.49 -1.44 13.50
CA LEU A 49 -22.28 -1.07 12.31
C LEU A 49 -23.17 -2.21 11.84
N VAL A 50 -22.71 -3.46 11.90
CA VAL A 50 -23.55 -4.64 11.58
C VAL A 50 -24.74 -4.76 12.54
N HIS A 51 -24.51 -4.55 13.84
CA HIS A 51 -25.61 -4.53 14.81
C HIS A 51 -26.54 -3.33 14.61
N LEU A 52 -25.97 -2.15 14.34
CA LEU A 52 -26.74 -0.93 14.08
C LEU A 52 -27.65 -1.08 12.85
N LYS A 53 -27.18 -1.79 11.82
CA LYS A 53 -27.97 -2.09 10.62
C LYS A 53 -29.26 -2.84 10.94
N ALA A 54 -29.27 -3.65 12.01
CA ALA A 54 -30.41 -4.42 12.47
C ALA A 54 -31.27 -3.69 13.54
N ASP A 55 -30.90 -2.46 13.92
CA ASP A 55 -31.68 -1.66 14.86
C ASP A 55 -32.94 -1.11 14.16
N PRO A 56 -34.16 -1.37 14.66
CA PRO A 56 -35.40 -0.85 14.08
C PRO A 56 -35.44 0.68 13.95
N GLY A 57 -34.71 1.40 14.81
CA GLY A 57 -34.56 2.85 14.74
C GLY A 57 -33.73 3.35 13.55
N MET A 58 -33.07 2.44 12.82
CA MET A 58 -32.16 2.74 11.70
C MET A 58 -32.67 2.15 10.37
N TYR A 59 -33.96 1.86 10.25
CA TYR A 59 -34.53 1.19 9.07
C TYR A 59 -34.96 2.15 7.95
N THR A 60 -34.76 3.46 8.12
CA THR A 60 -34.98 4.35 6.98
C THR A 60 -33.96 4.05 5.88
N GLU A 61 -34.34 4.30 4.63
CA GLU A 61 -33.46 4.08 3.50
C GLU A 61 -32.17 4.89 3.61
N SER A 62 -32.26 6.12 4.15
CA SER A 62 -31.11 6.99 4.37
C SER A 62 -30.14 6.41 5.41
N ASP A 63 -30.67 5.89 6.52
CA ASP A 63 -29.83 5.32 7.60
C ASP A 63 -29.12 4.07 7.12
N GLN A 64 -29.85 3.17 6.43
CA GLN A 64 -29.27 1.95 5.86
C GLN A 64 -28.16 2.25 4.86
N ALA A 65 -28.39 3.22 3.96
CA ALA A 65 -27.41 3.63 2.98
C ALA A 65 -26.16 4.25 3.64
N ASP A 66 -26.32 5.00 4.72
CA ASP A 66 -25.19 5.57 5.45
C ASP A 66 -24.35 4.49 6.14
N ILE A 67 -25.00 3.54 6.83
CA ILE A 67 -24.33 2.41 7.48
C ILE A 67 -23.55 1.58 6.44
N ASP A 68 -24.14 1.31 5.28
CA ASP A 68 -23.47 0.54 4.22
C ASP A 68 -22.25 1.28 3.64
N ARG A 69 -22.31 2.61 3.53
CA ARG A 69 -21.14 3.42 3.13
C ARG A 69 -20.03 3.35 4.17
N GLN A 70 -20.35 3.40 5.46
CA GLN A 70 -19.37 3.30 6.53
C GLN A 70 -18.68 1.93 6.55
N ILE A 71 -19.44 0.83 6.41
CA ILE A 71 -18.89 -0.53 6.28
C ILE A 71 -17.98 -0.62 5.04
N SER A 72 -18.43 -0.07 3.91
CA SER A 72 -17.65 -0.05 2.67
C SER A 72 -16.34 0.74 2.84
N ALA A 73 -16.37 1.87 3.53
CA ALA A 73 -15.20 2.69 3.81
C ALA A 73 -14.16 1.95 4.65
N ILE A 74 -14.58 1.21 5.68
CA ILE A 74 -13.70 0.33 6.47
C ILE A 74 -12.99 -0.69 5.56
N GLY A 75 -13.76 -1.37 4.70
CA GLY A 75 -13.22 -2.35 3.76
C GLY A 75 -12.25 -1.74 2.76
N GLN A 76 -12.59 -0.59 2.17
CA GLN A 76 -11.73 0.11 1.22
C GLN A 76 -10.43 0.60 1.86
N PHE A 77 -10.49 1.10 3.10
CA PHE A 77 -9.31 1.54 3.84
C PHE A 77 -8.35 0.38 4.09
N LYS A 78 -8.84 -0.77 4.55
CA LYS A 78 -8.02 -1.98 4.73
C LYS A 78 -7.44 -2.48 3.40
N ASN A 79 -8.23 -2.44 2.33
CA ASN A 79 -7.78 -2.87 1.01
C ASN A 79 -6.64 -1.99 0.47
N TRP A 80 -6.68 -0.68 0.75
CA TRP A 80 -5.60 0.22 0.38
C TRP A 80 -4.26 -0.20 0.99
N PHE A 81 -4.21 -0.63 2.26
CA PHE A 81 -2.97 -1.17 2.86
C PHE A 81 -2.45 -2.40 2.11
N HIS A 82 -3.35 -3.30 1.73
CA HIS A 82 -3.00 -4.49 0.94
C HIS A 82 -2.41 -4.09 -0.42
N LEU A 83 -3.05 -3.16 -1.11
CA LEU A 83 -2.57 -2.65 -2.39
C LEU A 83 -1.16 -2.07 -2.26
N GLN A 84 -0.90 -1.25 -1.24
CA GLN A 84 0.44 -0.66 -1.03
C GLN A 84 1.52 -1.73 -0.78
N ARG A 85 1.19 -2.78 -0.02
CA ARG A 85 2.11 -3.92 0.17
C ARG A 85 2.38 -4.67 -1.13
N THR A 86 1.36 -4.95 -1.93
CA THR A 86 1.52 -5.59 -3.24
C THR A 86 2.39 -4.76 -4.18
N ILE A 87 2.17 -3.44 -4.23
CA ILE A 87 3.02 -2.52 -5.01
C ILE A 87 4.46 -2.58 -4.51
N THR A 88 4.67 -2.54 -3.19
CA THR A 88 6.01 -2.60 -2.59
C THR A 88 6.77 -3.86 -3.00
N GLU A 89 6.12 -5.03 -2.97
CA GLU A 89 6.77 -6.28 -3.41
C GLU A 89 7.09 -6.27 -4.90
N HIS A 90 6.24 -5.67 -5.73
CA HIS A 90 6.54 -5.47 -7.15
C HIS A 90 7.77 -4.58 -7.35
N LEU A 91 7.83 -3.45 -6.66
CA LEU A 91 8.96 -2.51 -6.72
C LEU A 91 10.28 -3.15 -6.25
N ARG A 92 10.25 -4.06 -5.27
CA ARG A 92 11.45 -4.82 -4.86
C ARG A 92 11.98 -5.69 -5.98
N LYS A 93 11.10 -6.32 -6.74
CA LYS A 93 11.49 -7.10 -7.92
C LYS A 93 12.05 -6.19 -9.01
N GLU A 94 11.36 -5.09 -9.33
CA GLU A 94 11.81 -4.11 -10.32
C GLU A 94 13.18 -3.51 -9.95
N LEU A 95 13.41 -3.20 -8.67
CA LEU A 95 14.70 -2.69 -8.20
C LEU A 95 15.83 -3.67 -8.50
N LYS A 96 15.60 -4.96 -8.28
CA LYS A 96 16.58 -6.00 -8.60
C LYS A 96 16.84 -6.05 -10.11
N ASP A 97 15.78 -6.17 -10.91
CA ASP A 97 15.89 -6.30 -12.36
C ASP A 97 16.58 -5.07 -12.99
N ASN A 98 16.23 -3.86 -12.57
CA ASN A 98 16.87 -2.62 -13.02
C ASN A 98 18.33 -2.49 -12.54
N SER A 99 18.66 -3.00 -11.35
CA SER A 99 20.05 -2.96 -10.86
C SER A 99 20.96 -3.89 -11.66
N ASP A 100 20.45 -5.08 -12.02
CA ASP A 100 21.17 -6.03 -12.88
C ASP A 100 21.39 -5.43 -14.28
N GLU A 101 20.36 -4.82 -14.89
CA GLU A 101 20.46 -4.13 -16.19
C GLU A 101 21.47 -2.96 -16.15
N LEU A 102 21.46 -2.15 -15.08
CA LEU A 102 22.41 -1.04 -14.94
C LEU A 102 23.86 -1.53 -14.88
N GLU A 103 24.11 -2.66 -14.23
CA GLU A 103 25.45 -3.25 -14.16
C GLU A 103 25.90 -3.75 -15.54
N GLU A 104 25.00 -4.36 -16.32
CA GLU A 104 25.26 -4.77 -17.70
C GLU A 104 25.59 -3.57 -18.60
N LEU A 105 24.74 -2.54 -18.61
CA LEU A 105 24.95 -1.33 -19.41
C LEU A 105 26.28 -0.64 -19.10
N ARG A 106 26.67 -0.59 -17.83
CA ARG A 106 27.96 0.00 -17.41
C ARG A 106 29.16 -0.86 -17.83
N ARG A 107 29.01 -2.19 -17.88
CA ARG A 107 30.05 -3.07 -18.42
C ARG A 107 30.22 -2.85 -19.92
N GLU A 108 29.13 -2.81 -20.67
CA GLU A 108 29.17 -2.58 -22.12
C GLU A 108 29.81 -1.23 -22.48
N GLU A 109 29.47 -0.14 -21.76
CA GLU A 109 30.11 1.16 -21.97
C GLU A 109 31.61 1.15 -21.68
N ALA A 110 32.05 0.41 -20.65
CA ALA A 110 33.47 0.29 -20.30
C ALA A 110 34.27 -0.56 -21.31
N GLU A 111 33.65 -1.61 -21.86
CA GLU A 111 34.26 -2.47 -22.88
C GLU A 111 34.33 -1.77 -24.24
N GLY A 112 33.32 -0.99 -24.61
CA GLY A 112 33.30 -0.21 -25.86
C GLY A 112 34.18 1.05 -25.85
N ALA A 113 34.70 1.45 -24.68
CA ALA A 113 35.60 2.59 -24.52
C ALA A 113 37.10 2.22 -24.55
N ASN A 114 37.44 0.92 -24.53
CA ASN A 114 38.80 0.38 -24.70
C ASN A 114 39.06 -0.04 -26.15
#